data_AF-A0A9W8P3Q6-F1
#
_entry.id   AF-A0A9W8P3Q6-F1
#
_cell.length_a   1.000
_cell.length_b   1.000
_cell.length_c   1.000
_cell.angle_alpha   90.00
_cell.angle_beta   90.00
_cell.angle_gamma   90.00
#
_symmetry.space_group_name_H-M   'P 1'
#
loop_
_entity.id
_entity.type
_entity.pdbx_description
1 polymer ?
#
loop_
_entity_poly.entity_id
_entity_poly.type
_entity_poly.pdbx_seq_one_letter_code
_entity_poly.pdbx_strand_id
1 'polypeptide(L)'
;FQNDKPVREHLAELNDLFNTIGLMDEREKAHKLWSSLNKKIQKGLWREKLNPELSSYDEIASTAELIEIIENVNPGDEPKKPKMGRS
;
A
#
# COMPACT_ATOMS: atom_id res chain seq x y z
N PHE A 1 -0.40 -12.88 0.17
CA PHE A 1 0.79 -12.10 0.56
C PHE A 1 1.29 -11.37 -0.67
N GLN A 2 1.72 -10.11 -0.53
CA GLN A 2 2.11 -9.25 -1.65
C GLN A 2 3.27 -9.84 -2.45
N ASN A 3 4.31 -10.38 -1.79
CA ASN A 3 5.47 -11.00 -2.43
C ASN A 3 6.04 -10.07 -3.52
N ASP A 4 6.27 -10.55 -4.74
CA ASP A 4 6.82 -9.74 -5.83
C ASP A 4 5.75 -8.96 -6.63
N LYS A 5 4.48 -9.01 -6.22
CA LYS A 5 3.40 -8.26 -6.89
C LYS A 5 3.43 -6.79 -6.49
N PRO A 6 3.08 -5.84 -7.37
CA PRO A 6 2.87 -4.45 -6.98
C PRO A 6 1.83 -4.33 -5.86
N VAL A 7 2.03 -3.40 -4.92
CA VAL A 7 1.08 -3.13 -3.82
C VAL A 7 -0.32 -2.90 -4.35
N ARG A 8 -0.45 -2.12 -5.43
CA ARG A 8 -1.73 -1.80 -6.03
C ARG A 8 -2.51 -3.02 -6.53
N GLU A 9 -1.81 -3.99 -7.13
CA GLU A 9 -2.42 -5.24 -7.59
C GLU A 9 -2.87 -6.09 -6.40
N HIS A 10 -2.02 -6.19 -5.38
CA HIS A 10 -2.33 -6.89 -4.15
C HIS A 10 -3.52 -6.26 -3.37
N LEU A 11 -3.64 -4.93 -3.38
CA LEU A 11 -4.78 -4.20 -2.80
C LEU A 11 -6.09 -4.52 -3.54
N ALA A 12 -6.06 -4.62 -4.87
CA ALA A 12 -7.23 -5.00 -5.65
C ALA A 12 -7.70 -6.43 -5.29
N GLU A 13 -6.77 -7.38 -5.22
CA GLU A 13 -7.07 -8.77 -4.80
C GLU A 13 -7.63 -8.83 -3.37
N LEU A 14 -7.10 -8.03 -2.45
CA LEU A 14 -7.62 -7.95 -1.08
C LEU A 14 -9.02 -7.35 -1.04
N ASN A 15 -9.30 -6.29 -1.80
CA ASN A 15 -10.62 -5.70 -1.87
C ASN A 15 -11.65 -6.68 -2.42
N ASP A 16 -11.32 -7.43 -3.47
CA ASP A 16 -12.18 -8.48 -4.02
C ASP A 16 -12.44 -9.59 -3.00
N LEU A 17 -11.42 -9.98 -2.23
CA LEU A 17 -11.57 -10.94 -1.13
C LEU A 17 -12.51 -10.41 -0.04
N PHE A 18 -12.37 -9.14 0.35
CA PHE A 18 -13.23 -8.53 1.37
C PHE A 18 -14.68 -8.43 0.88
N ASN A 19 -14.88 -8.04 -0.37
CA ASN A 19 -16.21 -7.99 -0.97
C ASN A 19 -16.86 -9.38 -1.04
N THR A 20 -16.06 -10.43 -1.29
CA THR A 20 -16.54 -11.82 -1.34
C THR A 20 -16.92 -12.35 0.04
N ILE A 21 -16.13 -12.04 1.07
CA ILE A 21 -16.40 -12.46 2.46
C ILE A 21 -17.56 -11.64 3.06
N GLY A 22 -17.74 -10.39 2.64
CA GLY A 22 -18.80 -9.50 3.10
C GLY A 22 -18.37 -8.58 4.25
N LEU A 23 -19.13 -8.59 5.35
CA LEU A 23 -18.90 -7.72 6.52
C LEU A 23 -17.66 -8.17 7.30
N MET A 24 -16.53 -7.53 7.03
CA MET A 24 -15.31 -7.63 7.82
C MET A 24 -15.04 -6.28 8.48
N ASP A 25 -14.66 -6.28 9.76
CA ASP A 25 -14.39 -5.06 10.49
C ASP A 25 -13.26 -4.26 9.85
N GLU A 26 -13.33 -2.93 9.94
CA GLU A 26 -12.31 -2.06 9.33
C GLU A 26 -10.92 -2.34 9.92
N ARG A 27 -10.83 -2.63 11.21
CA ARG A 27 -9.55 -2.97 11.86
C ARG A 27 -9.04 -4.31 11.37
N GLU A 28 -9.91 -5.29 11.19
CA GLU A 28 -9.53 -6.57 10.59
C GLU A 28 -9.00 -6.39 9.16
N LYS A 29 -9.60 -5.49 8.36
CA LYS A 29 -9.10 -5.13 7.03
C LYS A 29 -7.71 -4.52 7.12
N ALA A 30 -7.51 -3.55 8.01
CA ALA A 30 -6.22 -2.89 8.25
C ALA A 30 -5.13 -3.89 8.65
N HIS A 31 -5.42 -4.77 9.62
CA HIS A 31 -4.53 -5.84 10.07
C HIS A 31 -4.18 -6.82 8.97
N LYS A 32 -5.17 -7.25 8.20
CA LYS A 32 -4.98 -8.22 7.12
C LYS A 32 -4.16 -7.63 5.98
N LEU A 33 -4.40 -6.36 5.62
CA LEU A 33 -3.53 -5.63 4.71
C LEU A 33 -2.11 -5.57 5.25
N TRP A 34 -1.93 -5.02 6.46
CA TRP A 34 -0.62 -4.82 7.06
C TRP A 34 0.21 -6.10 7.08
N SER A 35 -0.35 -7.19 7.60
CA SER A 35 0.33 -8.48 7.72
C SER A 35 0.65 -9.11 6.36
N SER A 36 -0.14 -8.79 5.33
CA SER A 36 0.05 -9.33 3.97
C SER A 36 1.11 -8.61 3.13
N LEU A 37 1.52 -7.39 3.52
CA LEU A 37 2.55 -6.59 2.84
C LEU A 37 3.96 -7.13 3.11
N ASN A 38 4.92 -6.81 2.23
CA ASN A 38 6.32 -7.16 2.44
C ASN A 38 6.96 -6.43 3.63
N LYS A 39 8.00 -7.02 4.21
CA LYS A 39 8.71 -6.49 5.40
C LYS A 39 9.34 -5.11 5.18
N LYS A 40 9.80 -4.80 3.96
CA LYS A 40 10.32 -3.45 3.62
C LYS A 40 9.24 -2.39 3.76
N ILE A 41 8.05 -2.69 3.22
CA ILE A 41 6.89 -1.79 3.25
C ILE A 41 6.38 -1.64 4.68
N GLN A 42 6.21 -2.74 5.43
CA GLN A 42 5.84 -2.69 6.85
C GLN A 42 6.79 -1.81 7.67
N LYS A 43 8.10 -1.88 7.40
CA LYS A 43 9.10 -1.02 8.07
C LYS A 43 8.93 0.46 7.68
N GLY A 44 8.63 0.75 6.42
CA GLY A 44 8.31 2.10 5.97
C GLY A 44 7.04 2.65 6.65
N LEU A 45 5.98 1.85 6.77
CA LEU A 45 4.74 2.26 7.41
C LEU A 45 4.96 2.61 8.89
N TRP A 46 5.79 1.82 9.60
CA TRP A 46 6.21 2.16 10.96
C TRP A 46 6.98 3.48 11.04
N ARG A 47 7.82 3.81 10.06
CA ARG A 47 8.55 5.09 10.01
C ARG A 47 7.61 6.27 9.80
N GLU A 48 6.55 6.08 9.04
CA GLU A 48 5.46 7.04 8.84
C GLU A 48 4.47 7.08 10.02
N LYS A 49 4.77 6.38 11.12
CA LYS A 49 3.96 6.33 12.36
C LYS A 49 2.55 5.76 12.17
N LEU A 50 2.34 4.99 11.10
CA LEU A 50 1.09 4.23 10.92
C LEU A 50 1.10 2.97 11.78
N ASN A 51 -0.09 2.55 12.19
CA ASN A 51 -0.29 1.38 13.05
C ASN A 51 -1.57 0.65 12.64
N PRO A 52 -1.55 -0.67 12.39
CA PRO A 52 -2.75 -1.42 12.00
C PRO A 52 -3.90 -1.40 13.03
N GLU A 53 -3.62 -1.06 14.29
CA GLU A 53 -4.62 -0.92 15.35
C GLU A 53 -5.32 0.45 15.37
N LEU A 54 -4.69 1.48 14.82
CA LEU A 54 -5.11 2.88 14.97
C LEU A 54 -5.35 3.60 13.64
N SER A 55 -4.59 3.24 12.62
CA SER A 55 -4.68 3.81 11.27
C SER A 55 -5.78 3.11 10.48
N SER A 56 -6.43 3.86 9.59
CA SER A 56 -7.44 3.30 8.71
C SER A 56 -6.82 2.41 7.63
N TYR A 57 -7.65 1.58 7.01
CA TYR A 57 -7.23 0.78 5.87
C TYR A 57 -6.70 1.64 4.73
N ASP A 58 -7.39 2.74 4.42
CA ASP A 58 -7.04 3.63 3.31
C ASP A 58 -5.73 4.39 3.53
N GLU A 59 -5.44 4.79 4.78
CA GLU A 59 -4.16 5.39 5.17
C GLU A 59 -3.01 4.39 4.94
N ILE A 60 -3.17 3.17 5.43
CA ILE A 60 -2.16 2.11 5.26
C ILE A 60 -1.97 1.78 3.78
N ALA A 61 -3.05 1.66 3.01
CA ALA A 61 -3.00 1.35 1.58
C ALA A 61 -2.26 2.43 0.79
N SER A 62 -2.65 3.70 0.99
CA SER A 62 -2.07 4.83 0.28
C SER A 62 -0.58 5.01 0.60
N THR A 63 -0.20 4.90 1.87
CA THR A 63 1.20 5.03 2.27
C THR A 63 2.03 3.82 1.84
N ALA A 64 1.44 2.62 1.80
CA ALA A 64 2.13 1.42 1.30
C ALA A 64 2.51 1.55 -0.18
N GLU A 65 1.63 2.08 -1.03
CA GLU A 65 1.95 2.37 -2.44
C GLU A 65 3.08 3.39 -2.56
N LEU A 66 3.06 4.46 -1.76
CA LEU A 66 4.14 5.46 -1.76
C LEU A 66 5.48 4.88 -1.34
N ILE A 67 5.51 4.04 -0.29
CA ILE A 67 6.73 3.39 0.15
C ILE A 67 7.27 2.43 -0.91
N GLU A 68 6.40 1.66 -1.58
CA GLU A 68 6.82 0.80 -2.68
C GLU A 68 7.47 1.62 -3.81
N ILE A 69 6.88 2.76 -4.16
CA ILE A 69 7.48 3.67 -5.15
C ILE A 69 8.86 4.12 -4.65
N ILE A 70 8.97 4.64 -3.43
CA ILE A 70 10.24 5.13 -2.86
C ILE A 70 11.32 4.05 -2.85
N GLU A 71 10.99 2.82 -2.46
CA GLU A 71 11.93 1.69 -2.41
C GLU A 71 12.35 1.21 -3.81
N ASN A 72 11.52 1.46 -4.83
CA ASN A 72 11.80 1.14 -6.22
C ASN A 72 12.44 2.31 -6.99
N VAL A 73 12.49 3.54 -6.43
CA VAL A 73 13.25 4.65 -7.01
C VAL A 73 14.73 4.34 -6.89
N ASN A 74 15.40 4.14 -8.02
CA ASN A 74 16.86 4.07 -8.06
C ASN A 74 17.41 5.52 -7.91
N PRO A 75 18.50 5.76 -7.15
CA PRO A 75 19.11 7.10 -7.03
C PRO A 75 19.80 7.55 -8.33
N GLY A 76 18.99 7.77 -9.36
CA GLY A 76 19.36 8.07 -10.75
C GLY A 76 18.14 8.22 -11.67
N ASP A 77 16.96 7.75 -11.26
CA ASP A 77 15.71 8.02 -11.97
C ASP A 77 15.21 9.42 -11.61
N GLU A 78 15.45 10.39 -12.50
CA GLU A 78 14.80 11.70 -12.41
C GLU A 78 13.27 11.53 -12.37
N PRO A 79 12.55 12.33 -11.56
CA PRO A 79 11.09 12.32 -11.59
C PRO A 79 10.63 12.65 -13.02
N LYS A 80 9.97 11.70 -13.68
CA LYS A 80 9.33 11.93 -14.98
C LYS A 80 8.32 13.06 -14.78
N LYS A 81 8.68 14.27 -15.23
CA LYS A 81 7.80 15.44 -15.20
C LYS A 81 6.47 15.06 -15.88
N PRO A 82 5.32 15.39 -15.27
CA PRO A 82 4.04 15.19 -15.93
C PRO A 82 4.05 15.96 -17.24
N LYS A 83 3.66 15.30 -18.34
CA LYS A 83 3.47 15.96 -19.64
C LYS A 83 2.29 16.92 -19.49
N MET A 84 2.58 18.18 -19.20
CA MET A 84 1.60 19.25 -19.33
C MET A 84 1.29 19.36 -20.83
N GLY A 85 0.10 18.91 -21.21
CA GLY A 85 -0.41 19.05 -22.57
C GLY A 85 -0.37 20.52 -22.96
N ARG A 86 0.29 20.83 -24.07
CA ARG A 86 0.13 22.11 -24.75
C ARG A 86 -1.23 22.08 -25.44
N SER A 87 -2.14 22.93 -24.96
CA SER A 87 -3.27 23.43 -25.78
C SER A 87 -2.77 24.55 -26.69
#